data_AF-A0A8T0K7D0-F1
#
_entry.id   AF-A0A8T0K7D0-F1
#
_cell.length_a   1.000
_cell.length_b   1.000
_cell.length_c   1.000
_cell.angle_alpha   90.00
_cell.angle_beta   90.00
_cell.angle_gamma   90.00
#
_symmetry.space_group_name_H-M   'P 1'
#
loop_
_entity.id
_entity.type
_entity.pdbx_description
1 polymer ?
#
loop_
_entity_poly.entity_id
_entity_poly.type
_entity_poly.pdbx_seq_one_letter_code
_entity_poly.pdbx_strand_id
1 'polypeptide(L)'
;MVDVIDSQFDKLTTSVDGFANVLSSSNVHFGVISDAAVRQVSAMEDINQILRRSSTYTYTEGGIYEMLSAMNISDENLLDQCYDFLCANPTCTKRLMGLSPHKRLNKLCKMISGGDC
;
A
#
# COMPACT_ATOMS: atom_id res chain seq x y z
N MET A 1 -53.20 -7.98 -45.60
CA MET A 1 -52.45 -6.76 -45.21
C MET A 1 -52.19 -6.72 -43.71
N VAL A 2 -53.09 -7.25 -42.88
CA VAL A 2 -52.87 -7.43 -41.43
C VAL A 2 -51.76 -8.47 -41.15
N ASP A 3 -51.76 -9.62 -41.84
CA ASP A 3 -50.75 -10.69 -41.62
C ASP A 3 -49.28 -10.28 -41.88
N VAL A 4 -49.06 -9.29 -42.77
CA VAL A 4 -47.72 -8.78 -43.08
C VAL A 4 -47.23 -7.86 -41.96
N ILE A 5 -48.14 -7.11 -41.33
CA ILE A 5 -47.82 -6.23 -40.21
C ILE A 5 -47.51 -7.09 -38.97
N ASP A 6 -48.29 -8.14 -38.72
CA ASP A 6 -48.05 -9.06 -37.61
C ASP A 6 -46.71 -9.78 -37.76
N SER A 7 -46.37 -10.27 -38.97
CA SER A 7 -45.08 -10.89 -39.25
C SER A 7 -43.87 -9.96 -39.04
N GLN A 8 -44.02 -8.67 -39.32
CA GLN A 8 -42.97 -7.66 -39.06
C GLN A 8 -42.84 -7.37 -37.55
N PHE A 9 -43.95 -7.39 -36.82
CA PHE A 9 -43.96 -7.19 -35.38
C PHE A 9 -43.34 -8.38 -34.63
N ASP A 10 -43.62 -9.61 -35.07
CA ASP A 10 -43.00 -10.82 -34.54
C ASP A 10 -41.49 -10.84 -34.78
N LYS A 11 -41.06 -10.43 -35.98
CA LYS A 11 -39.63 -10.33 -36.31
C LYS A 11 -38.92 -9.26 -35.49
N LEU A 12 -39.58 -8.12 -35.26
CA LEU A 12 -39.06 -7.07 -34.40
C LEU A 12 -38.94 -7.53 -32.95
N THR A 13 -39.98 -8.19 -32.43
CA THR A 13 -40.01 -8.75 -31.07
C THR A 13 -38.87 -9.75 -30.86
N THR A 14 -38.71 -10.69 -31.80
CA THR A 14 -37.60 -11.67 -31.78
C THR A 14 -36.22 -11.01 -31.80
N SER A 15 -36.07 -9.92 -32.57
CA SER A 15 -34.81 -9.16 -32.64
C SER A 15 -34.52 -8.42 -31.33
N VAL A 16 -35.55 -7.87 -30.67
CA VAL A 16 -35.42 -7.17 -29.39
C VAL A 16 -35.08 -8.15 -28.28
N ASP A 17 -35.71 -9.33 -28.25
CA ASP A 17 -35.41 -10.38 -27.29
C ASP A 17 -33.97 -10.89 -27.43
N GLY A 18 -33.49 -11.08 -28.67
CA GLY A 18 -32.10 -11.43 -28.95
C GLY A 18 -31.12 -10.36 -28.43
N PHE A 19 -31.43 -9.08 -28.63
CA PHE A 19 -30.60 -7.97 -28.15
C PHE A 19 -30.59 -7.87 -26.61
N ALA A 20 -31.74 -8.04 -25.97
CA ALA A 20 -31.86 -8.08 -24.51
C ALA A 20 -31.05 -9.23 -23.91
N ASN A 21 -31.02 -10.40 -24.56
CA ASN A 21 -30.26 -11.55 -24.10
C ASN A 21 -28.75 -11.32 -24.19
N VAL A 22 -28.27 -10.66 -25.26
CA VAL A 22 -26.87 -10.25 -25.41
C VAL A 22 -26.47 -9.21 -24.34
N LEU A 23 -27.33 -8.23 -24.05
CA LEU A 23 -27.07 -7.25 -22.99
C LEU A 23 -27.02 -7.91 -21.61
N SER A 24 -27.93 -8.84 -21.31
CA SER A 24 -27.94 -9.59 -20.06
C SER A 24 -26.68 -10.44 -19.89
N SER A 25 -26.27 -11.17 -20.95
CA SER A 25 -25.03 -11.95 -20.97
C SER A 25 -23.79 -11.07 -20.79
N SER A 26 -23.73 -9.94 -21.50
CA SER A 26 -22.63 -8.97 -21.38
C SER A 26 -22.53 -8.42 -19.95
N ASN A 27 -23.66 -8.08 -19.31
CA ASN A 27 -23.70 -7.59 -17.94
C ASN A 27 -23.15 -8.61 -16.92
N VAL A 28 -23.42 -9.90 -17.11
CA VAL A 28 -22.85 -10.98 -16.30
C VAL A 28 -21.33 -11.10 -16.51
N HIS A 29 -20.86 -11.01 -17.75
CA HIS A 29 -19.43 -11.02 -18.07
C HIS A 29 -18.69 -9.80 -17.49
N PHE A 30 -19.29 -8.61 -17.54
CA PHE A 30 -18.75 -7.40 -16.90
C PHE A 30 -18.65 -7.57 -15.37
N GLY A 31 -19.64 -8.17 -14.73
CA GLY A 31 -19.62 -8.46 -13.29
C GLY A 31 -18.47 -9.39 -12.90
N VAL A 32 -18.25 -10.47 -13.65
CA VAL A 32 -17.16 -11.44 -13.39
C VAL A 32 -15.78 -10.80 -13.63
N ILE A 33 -15.62 -10.01 -14.69
CA ILE A 33 -14.37 -9.30 -14.96
C ILE A 33 -14.08 -8.26 -13.87
N SER A 34 -15.10 -7.53 -13.43
CA SER A 34 -14.97 -6.57 -12.33
C SER A 34 -14.56 -7.23 -11.02
N ASP A 35 -15.17 -8.36 -10.66
CA ASP A 35 -14.80 -9.12 -9.45
C ASP A 35 -13.37 -9.67 -9.53
N ALA A 36 -12.96 -10.19 -10.70
CA ALA A 36 -11.59 -10.64 -10.93
C ALA A 36 -10.58 -9.49 -10.84
N ALA A 37 -10.89 -8.32 -11.38
CA ALA A 37 -10.05 -7.13 -11.29
C ALA A 37 -9.93 -6.64 -9.83
N VAL A 38 -11.03 -6.62 -9.07
CA VAL A 38 -11.03 -6.26 -7.64
C VAL A 38 -10.16 -7.22 -6.84
N ARG A 39 -10.30 -8.54 -7.06
CA ARG A 39 -9.45 -9.54 -6.40
C ARG A 39 -7.99 -9.42 -6.78
N GLN A 40 -7.69 -9.11 -8.04
CA GLN A 40 -6.31 -8.92 -8.50
C GLN A 40 -5.66 -7.69 -7.87
N VAL A 41 -6.39 -6.57 -7.76
CA VAL A 41 -5.92 -5.36 -7.07
C VAL A 41 -5.69 -5.64 -5.60
N SER A 42 -6.62 -6.30 -4.92
CA SER A 42 -6.47 -6.66 -3.51
C SER A 42 -5.26 -7.57 -3.27
N ALA A 43 -5.04 -8.58 -4.11
CA ALA A 43 -3.86 -9.43 -4.02
C ALA A 43 -2.56 -8.65 -4.29
N MET A 44 -2.59 -7.68 -5.22
CA MET A 44 -1.45 -6.81 -5.50
C MET A 44 -1.15 -5.87 -4.32
N GLU A 45 -2.18 -5.35 -3.64
CA GLU A 45 -2.04 -4.54 -2.43
C GLU A 45 -1.44 -5.33 -1.27
N ASP A 46 -1.87 -6.58 -1.07
CA ASP A 46 -1.30 -7.48 -0.06
C ASP A 46 0.19 -7.77 -0.36
N ILE A 47 0.51 -8.08 -1.62
CA ILE A 47 1.90 -8.26 -2.06
C ILE A 47 2.70 -6.98 -1.83
N ASN A 48 2.16 -5.81 -2.14
CA ASN A 48 2.81 -4.52 -1.91
C ASN A 48 2.99 -4.23 -0.41
N GLN A 49 2.06 -4.64 0.45
CA GLN A 49 2.18 -4.52 1.90
C GLN A 49 3.29 -5.44 2.46
N ILE A 50 3.36 -6.67 1.96
CA ILE A 50 4.45 -7.62 2.28
C ILE A 50 5.79 -7.08 1.76
N LEU A 51 5.80 -6.51 0.55
CA LEU A 51 6.98 -5.88 -0.04
C LEU A 51 7.41 -4.65 0.76
N ARG A 52 6.51 -3.80 1.24
CA ARG A 52 6.84 -2.68 2.14
C ARG A 52 7.41 -3.15 3.47
N ARG A 53 6.92 -4.27 4.01
CA ARG A 53 7.48 -4.89 5.23
C ARG A 53 8.85 -5.52 5.02
N SER A 54 9.10 -6.12 3.85
CA SER A 54 10.34 -6.84 3.50
C SER A 54 11.40 -5.95 2.84
N SER A 55 10.99 -4.86 2.19
CA SER A 55 11.90 -3.88 1.62
C SER A 55 12.69 -3.22 2.74
N THR A 56 13.99 -3.09 2.49
CA THR A 56 14.93 -2.20 3.14
C THR A 56 14.40 -0.76 3.06
N TYR A 57 13.42 -0.42 3.91
CA TYR A 57 13.05 0.98 4.13
C TYR A 57 14.28 1.68 4.68
N THR A 58 15.02 2.33 3.78
CA THR A 58 16.13 3.21 4.09
C THR A 58 15.53 4.51 4.58
N TYR A 59 15.70 4.75 5.87
CA TYR A 59 15.38 6.04 6.47
C TYR A 59 16.23 7.09 5.79
N THR A 60 15.59 8.18 5.37
CA THR A 60 16.31 9.33 4.82
C THR A 60 17.07 10.02 5.95
N GLU A 61 18.21 10.60 5.62
CA GLU A 61 19.02 11.43 6.54
C GLU A 61 18.16 12.48 7.27
N GLY A 62 17.29 13.18 6.54
CA GLY A 62 16.35 14.14 7.13
C GLY A 62 15.39 13.51 8.15
N GLY A 63 14.91 12.28 7.90
CA GLY A 63 14.04 11.58 8.84
C GLY A 63 14.77 11.10 10.11
N ILE A 64 16.07 10.79 10.00
CA ILE A 64 16.92 10.48 11.16
C ILE A 64 17.10 11.73 12.01
N TYR A 65 17.42 12.86 11.37
CA TYR A 65 17.62 14.14 12.06
C TYR A 65 16.33 14.63 12.75
N GLU A 66 15.19 14.57 12.06
CA GLU A 66 13.89 14.93 12.63
C GLU A 66 13.56 14.05 13.86
N MET A 67 13.78 12.74 13.74
CA MET A 67 13.60 11.82 14.87
C MET A 67 14.49 12.18 16.07
N LEU A 68 15.77 12.48 15.85
CA LEU A 68 16.71 12.85 16.92
C LEU A 68 16.34 14.17 17.58
N SER A 69 15.95 15.17 16.78
CA SER A 69 15.50 16.48 17.29
C SER A 69 14.26 16.35 18.20
N ALA A 70 13.36 15.41 17.90
CA ALA A 70 12.19 15.13 18.72
C ALA A 70 12.53 14.40 20.05
N MET A 71 13.75 13.86 20.22
CA MET A 71 14.16 13.17 21.45
C MET A 71 14.68 14.13 22.55
N ASN A 72 14.61 15.45 22.32
CA ASN A 72 15.00 16.47 23.29
C ASN A 72 16.47 16.33 23.76
N ILE A 73 17.37 15.97 22.83
CA ILE A 73 18.81 15.93 23.07
C ILE A 73 19.32 17.38 23.08
N SER A 74 19.65 17.91 24.26
CA SER A 74 20.03 19.32 24.44
C SER A 74 21.46 19.65 24.00
N ASP A 75 22.31 18.63 23.86
CA ASP A 75 23.70 18.77 23.45
C ASP A 75 23.81 18.53 21.94
N GLU A 76 24.10 19.58 21.17
CA GLU A 76 24.24 19.52 19.71
C GLU A 76 25.38 18.60 19.27
N ASN A 77 26.49 18.55 20.02
CA ASN A 77 27.61 17.67 19.70
C ASN A 77 27.24 16.20 19.93
N LEU A 78 26.41 15.92 20.94
CA LEU A 78 25.86 14.58 21.16
C LEU A 78 24.84 14.21 20.07
N LEU A 79 24.02 15.17 19.63
CA LEU A 79 23.05 14.99 18.54
C LEU A 79 23.77 14.57 17.24
N ASP A 80 24.84 15.26 16.87
CA ASP A 80 25.65 14.97 15.68
C ASP A 80 26.29 13.59 15.76
N GLN A 81 26.86 13.21 16.92
CA GLN A 81 27.41 11.87 17.11
C GLN A 81 26.35 10.77 16.99
N CYS A 82 25.14 11.01 17.51
CA CYS A 82 24.02 10.09 17.36
C CYS A 82 23.58 9.98 15.90
N TYR A 83 23.57 11.10 15.18
CA TYR A 83 23.23 11.16 13.77
C TYR A 83 24.23 10.37 12.93
N ASP A 84 25.53 10.61 13.10
CA ASP A 84 26.60 9.91 12.37
C ASP A 84 26.56 8.40 12.64
N PHE A 85 26.35 8.00 13.90
CA PHE A 85 26.21 6.59 14.27
C PHE A 85 25.02 5.92 13.57
N LEU A 86 23.86 6.58 13.53
CA LEU A 86 22.65 6.04 12.91
C LEU A 86 22.75 6.01 11.38
N CYS A 87 23.42 6.99 10.78
CA CYS A 87 23.70 7.00 9.34
C CYS A 87 24.65 5.86 8.95
N ALA A 88 25.67 5.59 9.77
CA ALA A 88 26.59 4.47 9.56
C ALA A 88 25.94 3.09 9.83
N ASN A 89 24.84 3.03 10.58
CA ASN A 89 24.23 1.77 11.02
C ASN A 89 22.71 1.71 10.74
N PRO A 90 22.30 1.42 9.49
CA PRO A 90 20.88 1.43 9.08
C PRO A 90 20.01 0.41 9.83
N THR A 91 20.57 -0.71 10.30
CA THR A 91 19.87 -1.71 11.11
C THR A 91 19.45 -1.15 12.47
N CYS A 92 20.33 -0.38 13.11
CA CYS A 92 20.06 0.30 14.37
C CYS A 92 18.96 1.34 14.18
N THR A 93 19.04 2.12 13.11
CA THR A 93 18.03 3.13 12.73
C THR A 93 16.66 2.50 12.52
N LYS A 94 16.57 1.36 11.84
CA LYS A 94 15.30 0.63 11.66
C LYS A 94 14.70 0.14 12.96
N ARG A 95 15.53 -0.44 13.85
CA ARG A 95 15.07 -0.87 15.18
C ARG A 95 14.62 0.32 16.03
N LEU A 96 15.33 1.45 15.97
CA LEU A 96 15.02 2.64 16.75
C LEU A 96 13.73 3.31 16.28
N MET A 97 13.55 3.45 14.96
CA MET A 97 12.36 4.05 14.36
C MET A 97 11.09 3.24 14.60
N GLY A 98 11.21 1.92 14.72
CA GLY A 98 10.11 1.03 15.10
C GLY A 98 9.62 1.19 16.55
N LEU A 99 10.35 1.90 17.41
CA LEU A 99 9.96 2.12 18.80
C LEU A 99 9.09 3.37 18.97
N SER A 100 8.30 3.40 20.04
CA SER A 100 7.58 4.59 20.49
C SER A 100 8.56 5.70 20.92
N PRO A 101 8.24 7.00 20.71
CA PRO A 101 9.16 8.10 20.98
C PRO A 101 9.81 8.07 22.38
N HIS A 102 9.02 7.78 23.41
CA HIS A 102 9.49 7.71 24.81
C HIS A 102 10.49 6.57 25.10
N LYS A 103 10.62 5.56 24.22
CA LYS A 103 11.58 4.46 24.36
C LYS A 103 12.84 4.65 23.51
N ARG A 104 12.79 5.55 22.52
CA ARG A 104 13.87 5.73 21.55
C ARG A 104 15.15 6.18 22.23
N LEU A 105 15.10 7.23 23.05
CA LEU A 105 16.29 7.79 23.69
C LEU A 105 17.04 6.74 24.55
N ASN A 106 16.34 6.00 25.40
CA ASN A 106 16.95 4.95 26.22
C ASN A 106 17.59 3.84 25.36
N LYS A 107 16.90 3.39 24.30
CA LYS A 107 17.46 2.39 23.39
C LYS A 107 18.67 2.93 22.60
N LEU A 108 18.63 4.18 22.16
CA LEU A 108 19.73 4.86 21.47
C LEU A 108 20.97 4.92 22.37
N CYS A 109 20.82 5.35 23.63
CA CYS A 109 21.94 5.35 24.58
C CYS A 109 22.55 3.95 24.74
N LYS A 110 21.72 2.90 24.83
CA LYS A 110 22.21 1.51 24.91
C LYS A 110 22.96 1.07 23.65
N MET A 111 22.50 1.47 22.46
CA MET A 111 23.17 1.14 21.20
C MET A 111 24.55 1.83 21.12
N ILE A 112 24.64 3.11 21.50
CA ILE A 112 25.89 3.88 21.46
C ILE A 112 26.90 3.39 22.50
N SER A 113 26.46 2.93 23.67
CA SER A 113 27.31 2.32 24.71
C SER A 113 27.80 0.90 24.37
N GLY A 114 27.64 0.43 23.13
CA GLY A 114 28.11 -0.89 22.69
C GLY A 114 27.13 -2.04 22.94
N GLY A 115 25.87 -1.74 23.27
CA GLY A 115 24.80 -2.74 23.30
C GLY A 115 24.33 -3.10 21.89
N ASP A 116 23.72 -4.29 21.75
CA ASP A 116 23.21 -4.73 20.45
C ASP A 116 22.22 -3.73 19.85
N CYS A 117 22.45 -3.44 18.57
CA CYS A 117 21.41 -2.98 17.67
C CYS A 117 20.39 -4.10 17.56
#